data_AF-A0A8D8JM57-F1
#
_entry.id   AF-A0A8D8JM57-F1
#
_cell.length_a   1.000
_cell.length_b   1.000
_cell.length_c   1.000
_cell.angle_alpha   90.00
_cell.angle_beta   90.00
_cell.angle_gamma   90.00
#
_symmetry.space_group_name_H-M   'P 1'
#
loop_
_entity.id
_entity.type
_entity.pdbx_description
1 polymer ?
#
loop_
_entity_poly.entity_id
_entity_poly.type
_entity_poly.pdbx_seq_one_letter_code
_entity_poly.pdbx_strand_id
1 'polypeptide(L)'
;MALPWPFRALIWFCTVVSVSFAHKNVLFLLADDGGFEMGAYRNRIVQTPYLDALAKQSLIFNNAYASVSSCSPSRASILTGMPEHQNGMYGLHNGVHNFDALGRVRSISTILGEAGVRTGLIGKKHVGPGEVFKFDYERTEEQFSVNQVGRNITNIKLFVREFLRDAKDNPFFLMVSFCERW
;
A
#
# COMPACT_ATOMS: atom_id res chain seq x y z
N MET A 1 6.42 -61.54 -48.26
CA MET A 1 5.82 -60.27 -48.72
C MET A 1 5.10 -59.65 -47.53
N ALA A 2 5.73 -58.70 -46.83
CA ALA A 2 5.11 -57.89 -45.79
C ALA A 2 5.90 -56.58 -45.69
N LEU A 3 5.29 -55.45 -46.06
CA LEU A 3 5.86 -54.11 -45.91
C LEU A 3 5.50 -53.54 -44.53
N PRO A 4 6.43 -52.91 -43.79
CA PRO A 4 6.11 -52.24 -42.54
C PRO A 4 5.64 -50.80 -42.81
N TRP A 5 4.59 -50.40 -42.10
CA TRP A 5 4.02 -49.05 -42.14
C TRP A 5 4.91 -48.05 -41.38
N PRO A 6 5.05 -46.79 -41.84
CA PRO A 6 5.81 -45.79 -41.09
C PRO A 6 4.95 -45.16 -39.99
N PHE A 7 5.35 -45.37 -38.74
CA PHE A 7 4.88 -44.59 -37.60
C PHE A 7 5.28 -43.11 -37.80
N ARG A 8 4.33 -42.25 -38.14
CA ARG A 8 4.53 -40.79 -38.10
C ARG A 8 4.29 -40.30 -36.67
N ALA A 9 5.37 -40.04 -35.95
CA ALA A 9 5.32 -39.33 -34.67
C ALA A 9 4.84 -37.90 -34.91
N LEU A 10 3.63 -37.59 -34.44
CA LEU A 10 3.06 -36.25 -34.50
C LEU A 10 3.61 -35.45 -33.30
N ILE A 11 4.65 -34.65 -33.54
CA ILE A 11 5.18 -33.71 -32.53
C ILE A 11 4.18 -32.55 -32.44
N TRP A 12 3.40 -32.53 -31.36
CA TRP A 12 2.47 -31.44 -31.07
C TRP A 12 3.26 -30.27 -30.48
N PHE A 13 3.58 -29.28 -31.33
CA PHE A 13 4.17 -28.02 -30.90
C PHE A 13 3.08 -27.21 -30.17
N CYS A 14 3.04 -27.31 -28.85
CA CYS A 14 2.19 -26.47 -28.02
C CYS A 14 2.85 -25.10 -27.89
N THR A 15 2.51 -24.16 -28.77
CA THR A 15 2.98 -22.78 -28.67
C THR A 15 2.37 -22.16 -27.42
N VAL A 16 3.16 -22.06 -26.35
CA VAL A 16 2.77 -21.34 -25.14
C VAL A 16 2.78 -19.86 -25.47
N VAL A 17 1.60 -19.32 -25.78
CA VAL A 17 1.41 -17.87 -25.90
C VAL A 17 1.41 -17.32 -24.47
N SER A 18 2.55 -16.81 -24.01
CA SER A 18 2.60 -16.01 -22.79
C SER A 18 1.86 -14.70 -23.03
N VAL A 19 0.62 -14.63 -22.58
CA VAL A 19 -0.10 -13.34 -22.47
C VAL A 19 0.59 -12.56 -21.35
N SER A 20 1.40 -11.57 -21.72
CA SER A 20 1.94 -10.60 -20.77
C SER A 20 0.78 -9.71 -20.32
N PHE A 21 0.17 -10.05 -19.19
CA PHE A 21 -0.78 -9.16 -18.54
C PHE A 21 0.03 -7.99 -17.99
N ALA A 22 -0.18 -6.78 -18.54
CA ALA A 22 0.46 -5.59 -18.00
C ALA A 22 0.21 -5.52 -16.49
N HIS A 23 1.29 -5.58 -15.71
CA HIS A 23 1.23 -5.64 -14.26
C HIS A 23 0.49 -4.43 -13.71
N LYS A 24 -0.50 -4.65 -12.84
CA LYS A 24 -1.24 -3.58 -12.19
C LYS A 24 -0.44 -3.04 -11.01
N ASN A 25 -0.42 -1.72 -10.89
CA ASN A 25 0.21 -1.02 -9.78
C ASN A 25 -0.86 -0.43 -8.85
N VAL A 26 -0.53 -0.30 -7.57
CA VAL A 26 -1.42 0.26 -6.55
C VAL A 26 -0.70 1.40 -5.83
N LEU A 27 -1.35 2.56 -5.77
CA LEU A 27 -0.94 3.71 -4.97
C LEU A 27 -2.00 3.94 -3.88
N PHE A 28 -1.59 3.91 -2.62
CA PHE A 28 -2.45 4.16 -1.47
C PHE A 28 -2.01 5.46 -0.78
N LEU A 29 -2.83 6.51 -0.91
CA LEU A 29 -2.58 7.81 -0.27
C LEU A 29 -3.39 7.90 1.01
N LEU A 30 -2.71 8.04 2.15
CA LEU A 30 -3.35 8.12 3.47
C LEU A 30 -3.04 9.45 4.14
N ALA A 31 -4.08 10.23 4.45
CA ALA A 31 -3.98 11.42 5.30
C ALA A 31 -4.08 11.03 6.78
N ASP A 32 -3.30 11.69 7.64
CA ASP A 32 -3.36 11.53 9.11
C ASP A 32 -4.29 12.63 9.67
N ASP A 33 -5.28 12.23 10.46
CA ASP A 33 -6.33 13.11 11.02
C ASP A 33 -7.13 13.92 9.96
N GLY A 34 -7.19 13.44 8.72
CA GLY A 34 -7.92 14.09 7.63
C GLY A 34 -9.44 13.90 7.72
N GLY A 35 -10.21 14.96 7.48
CA GLY A 35 -11.67 14.95 7.43
C GLY A 35 -12.23 15.18 6.03
N PHE A 36 -13.30 15.96 5.95
CA PHE A 36 -14.03 16.25 4.71
C PHE A 36 -13.70 17.64 4.15
N GLU A 37 -12.51 18.17 4.45
CA GLU A 37 -12.04 19.50 4.08
C GLU A 37 -11.61 19.57 2.60
N MET A 38 -12.45 19.09 1.68
CA MET A 38 -12.17 19.07 0.25
C MET A 38 -13.42 19.36 -0.60
N GLY A 39 -13.19 19.97 -1.77
CA GLY A 39 -14.24 20.31 -2.74
C GLY A 39 -15.05 19.10 -3.19
N ALA A 40 -14.40 17.94 -3.30
CA ALA A 40 -15.02 16.64 -3.58
C ALA A 40 -16.16 16.26 -2.59
N TYR A 41 -16.08 16.69 -1.32
CA TYR A 41 -17.14 16.53 -0.32
C TYR A 41 -17.99 17.80 -0.14
N ARG A 42 -18.08 18.62 -1.19
CA ARG A 42 -18.90 19.85 -1.26
C ARG A 42 -18.45 20.97 -0.31
N ASN A 43 -17.23 20.92 0.21
CA ASN A 43 -16.64 22.03 0.93
C ASN A 43 -16.26 23.14 -0.06
N ARG A 44 -16.86 24.32 0.06
CA ARG A 44 -16.62 25.47 -0.84
C ARG A 44 -15.57 26.46 -0.31
N ILE A 45 -15.07 26.24 0.90
CA ILE A 45 -14.15 27.15 1.60
C ILE A 45 -12.71 26.71 1.35
N VAL A 46 -12.40 25.43 1.55
CA VAL A 46 -11.05 24.89 1.40
C VAL A 46 -10.76 24.62 -0.07
N GLN A 47 -9.59 25.03 -0.55
CA GLN A 47 -9.16 24.82 -1.93
C GLN A 47 -8.31 23.56 -2.02
N THR A 48 -8.84 22.51 -2.64
CA THR A 48 -8.16 21.22 -2.81
C THR A 48 -8.08 20.80 -4.29
N PRO A 49 -7.48 21.62 -5.17
CA PRO A 49 -7.58 21.43 -6.63
C PRO A 49 -7.04 20.07 -7.09
N TYR A 50 -6.01 19.54 -6.44
CA TYR A 50 -5.43 18.24 -6.78
C TYR A 50 -6.31 17.06 -6.32
N LEU A 51 -6.93 17.14 -5.14
CA LEU A 51 -7.89 16.11 -4.69
C LEU A 51 -9.18 16.17 -5.51
N ASP A 52 -9.65 17.36 -5.87
CA ASP A 52 -10.83 17.53 -6.71
C ASP A 52 -10.59 17.01 -8.13
N ALA A 53 -9.38 17.18 -8.67
CA ALA A 53 -8.99 16.60 -9.95
C ALA A 53 -8.95 15.06 -9.88
N LEU A 54 -8.39 14.49 -8.81
CA LEU A 54 -8.40 13.05 -8.58
C LEU A 54 -9.84 12.50 -8.44
N ALA A 55 -10.69 13.21 -7.71
CA ALA A 55 -12.09 12.86 -7.48
C ALA A 55 -12.89 12.74 -8.79
N LYS A 56 -12.62 13.58 -9.81
CA LYS A 56 -13.25 13.50 -11.13
C LYS A 56 -12.95 12.20 -11.90
N GLN A 57 -11.89 11.51 -11.52
CA GLN A 57 -11.46 10.24 -12.12
C GLN A 57 -11.70 9.05 -11.18
N SER A 58 -12.38 9.28 -10.07
CA SER A 58 -12.56 8.31 -8.98
C SER A 58 -14.03 8.03 -8.69
N LEU A 59 -14.30 6.88 -8.08
CA LEU A 59 -15.54 6.66 -7.36
C LEU A 59 -15.40 7.22 -5.93
N ILE A 60 -16.35 8.04 -5.49
CA ILE A 60 -16.35 8.66 -4.16
C ILE A 60 -17.36 7.94 -3.27
N PHE A 61 -16.95 7.58 -2.05
CA PHE A 61 -17.80 6.96 -1.05
C PHE A 61 -18.24 7.99 -0.01
N ASN A 62 -19.54 8.29 0.04
CA ASN A 62 -20.10 9.20 1.07
C ASN A 62 -20.20 8.55 2.45
N ASN A 63 -20.13 7.21 2.51
CA ASN A 63 -20.31 6.40 3.72
C ASN A 63 -19.11 5.45 3.86
N ALA A 64 -17.92 6.00 4.09
CA ALA A 64 -16.71 5.25 4.38
C ALA A 64 -16.29 5.52 5.83
N TYR A 65 -16.16 4.46 6.62
CA TYR A 65 -15.88 4.55 8.06
C TYR A 65 -14.66 3.71 8.42
N ALA A 66 -13.80 4.25 9.28
CA ALA A 66 -12.76 3.46 9.94
C ALA A 66 -13.40 2.60 11.04
N SER A 67 -12.87 1.40 11.30
CA SER A 67 -13.35 0.55 12.40
C SER A 67 -13.06 1.15 13.77
N VAL A 68 -12.00 1.96 13.87
CA VAL A 68 -11.47 2.50 15.12
C VAL A 68 -10.90 3.90 14.89
N SER A 69 -11.15 4.81 15.84
CA SER A 69 -10.69 6.21 15.82
C SER A 69 -9.40 6.39 16.63
N SER A 70 -8.37 5.60 16.28
CA SER A 70 -7.03 5.71 16.86
C SER A 70 -6.00 5.34 15.80
N CYS A 71 -4.88 6.07 15.71
CA CYS A 71 -3.99 6.00 14.55
C CYS A 71 -3.33 4.63 14.36
N SER A 72 -2.60 4.08 15.34
CA SER A 72 -1.97 2.75 15.21
C SER A 72 -3.00 1.63 14.98
N PRO A 73 -4.11 1.53 15.75
CA PRO A 73 -5.15 0.53 15.51
C PRO A 73 -5.79 0.67 14.12
N SER A 74 -6.13 1.89 13.69
CA SER A 74 -6.75 2.15 12.38
C SER A 74 -5.82 1.76 11.23
N ARG A 75 -4.53 2.11 11.33
CA ARG A 75 -3.49 1.74 10.35
C ARG A 75 -3.29 0.23 10.28
N ALA A 76 -3.25 -0.45 11.42
CA ALA A 76 -3.18 -1.90 11.47
C ALA A 76 -4.41 -2.55 10.83
N SER A 77 -5.61 -2.03 11.10
CA SER A 77 -6.84 -2.52 10.46
C SER A 77 -6.85 -2.31 8.94
N ILE A 78 -6.38 -1.15 8.45
CA ILE A 78 -6.20 -0.88 7.01
C ILE A 78 -5.24 -1.89 6.38
N LEU A 79 -4.09 -2.13 7.01
CA LEU A 79 -3.04 -2.99 6.45
C LEU A 79 -3.34 -4.49 6.58
N THR A 80 -4.26 -4.90 7.45
CA THR A 80 -4.54 -6.32 7.70
C THR A 80 -5.93 -6.76 7.25
N GLY A 81 -6.85 -5.81 7.03
CA GLY A 81 -8.26 -6.11 6.76
C GLY A 81 -9.01 -6.68 7.97
N MET A 82 -8.41 -6.66 9.17
CA MET A 82 -8.97 -7.20 10.40
C MET A 82 -9.23 -6.08 11.41
N PRO A 83 -10.31 -6.16 12.22
CA PRO A 83 -10.52 -5.21 13.30
C PRO A 83 -9.40 -5.31 14.35
N GLU A 84 -9.19 -4.23 15.09
CA GLU A 84 -8.10 -4.07 16.06
C GLU A 84 -8.09 -5.16 17.13
N HIS A 85 -9.27 -5.62 17.56
CA HIS A 85 -9.40 -6.68 18.56
C HIS A 85 -9.00 -8.07 18.05
N GLN A 86 -8.92 -8.25 16.73
CA GLN A 86 -8.47 -9.49 16.07
C GLN A 86 -7.00 -9.42 15.65
N ASN A 87 -6.53 -8.25 15.20
CA ASN A 87 -5.14 -8.06 14.77
C ASN A 87 -4.16 -7.82 15.94
N GLY A 88 -4.65 -7.40 17.11
CA GLY A 88 -3.85 -7.22 18.33
C GLY A 88 -3.39 -5.80 18.61
N MET A 89 -3.59 -4.86 17.68
CA MET A 89 -3.28 -3.45 17.90
C MET A 89 -4.37 -2.75 18.70
N TYR A 90 -4.42 -3.01 20.00
CA TYR A 90 -5.42 -2.43 20.89
C TYR A 90 -5.22 -0.93 21.18
N GLY A 91 -4.03 -0.40 20.94
CA GLY A 91 -3.68 0.98 21.27
C GLY A 91 -2.53 1.53 20.41
N LEU A 92 -1.97 2.66 20.85
CA LEU A 92 -0.88 3.33 20.15
C LEU A 92 0.40 2.50 20.22
N HIS A 93 1.14 2.46 19.11
CA HIS A 93 2.39 1.71 19.01
C HIS A 93 3.56 2.40 19.73
N ASN A 94 3.58 3.73 19.78
CA ASN A 94 4.74 4.49 20.23
C ASN A 94 4.83 4.71 21.75
N GLY A 95 6.06 4.90 22.23
CA GLY A 95 6.34 5.37 23.59
C GLY A 95 5.87 4.41 24.67
N VAL A 96 5.21 4.95 25.70
CA VAL A 96 4.73 4.16 26.85
C VAL A 96 3.54 3.25 26.51
N HIS A 97 2.90 3.44 25.35
CA HIS A 97 1.72 2.67 24.96
C HIS A 97 2.13 1.29 24.44
N ASN A 98 3.14 1.22 23.56
CA ASN A 98 3.86 0.00 23.17
C ASN A 98 2.95 -1.20 22.79
N PHE A 99 1.87 -0.94 22.06
CA PHE A 99 1.05 -2.00 21.48
C PHE A 99 1.65 -2.48 20.15
N ASP A 100 1.49 -3.78 19.88
CA ASP A 100 1.95 -4.45 18.66
C ASP A 100 0.88 -5.43 18.16
N ALA A 101 0.83 -5.64 16.85
CA ALA A 101 0.01 -6.68 16.26
C ALA A 101 0.52 -8.08 16.64
N LEU A 102 -0.38 -9.06 16.65
CA LEU A 102 -0.02 -10.46 16.91
C LEU A 102 0.90 -10.97 15.80
N GLY A 103 2.02 -11.64 16.14
CA GLY A 103 3.01 -12.09 15.15
C GLY A 103 2.51 -13.08 14.08
N ARG A 104 1.34 -13.68 14.27
CA ARG A 104 0.67 -14.55 13.27
C ARG A 104 -0.10 -13.78 12.19
N VAL A 105 -0.28 -12.47 12.37
CA VAL A 105 -1.01 -11.61 11.45
C VAL A 105 -0.20 -11.42 10.18
N ARG A 106 -0.89 -11.47 9.04
CA ARG A 106 -0.29 -11.19 7.74
C ARG A 106 -0.86 -9.88 7.21
N SER A 107 0.01 -8.89 7.04
CA SER A 107 -0.36 -7.62 6.42
C SER A 107 -0.41 -7.74 4.91
N ILE A 108 -1.10 -6.79 4.26
CA ILE A 108 -1.16 -6.65 2.82
C ILE A 108 0.23 -6.49 2.21
N SER A 109 1.16 -5.80 2.88
CA SER A 109 2.53 -5.62 2.39
C SER A 109 3.29 -6.94 2.41
N THR A 110 3.18 -7.74 3.48
CA THR A 110 3.80 -9.07 3.53
C THR A 110 3.21 -10.01 2.47
N ILE A 111 1.88 -10.03 2.31
CA ILE A 111 1.20 -10.87 1.30
C ILE A 111 1.62 -10.48 -0.12
N LEU A 112 1.67 -9.18 -0.42
CA LEU A 112 2.05 -8.67 -1.74
C LEU A 112 3.55 -8.90 -2.02
N GLY A 113 4.41 -8.68 -1.04
CA GLY A 113 5.85 -8.94 -1.16
C GLY A 113 6.16 -10.41 -1.46
N GLU A 114 5.51 -11.35 -0.75
CA GLU A 114 5.63 -12.78 -1.04
C GLU A 114 5.12 -13.16 -2.44
N ALA A 115 4.14 -12.42 -2.97
CA ALA A 115 3.63 -12.60 -4.33
C ALA A 115 4.52 -11.94 -5.41
N GLY A 116 5.66 -11.35 -5.04
CA GLY A 116 6.59 -10.69 -5.97
C GLY A 116 6.21 -9.27 -6.36
N VAL A 117 5.29 -8.63 -5.63
CA VAL A 117 4.97 -7.21 -5.80
C VAL A 117 5.91 -6.38 -4.94
N ARG A 118 6.57 -5.38 -5.53
CA ARG A 118 7.45 -4.47 -4.80
C ARG A 118 6.62 -3.58 -3.87
N THR A 119 6.93 -3.61 -2.58
CA THR A 119 6.20 -2.85 -1.57
C THR A 119 6.99 -1.65 -1.08
N GLY A 120 6.33 -0.50 -0.95
CA GLY A 120 6.93 0.73 -0.46
C GLY A 120 6.05 1.48 0.53
N LEU A 121 6.68 2.05 1.55
CA LEU A 121 6.04 2.94 2.52
C LEU A 121 6.86 4.23 2.68
N ILE A 122 6.22 5.37 2.46
CA ILE A 122 6.79 6.70 2.67
C ILE A 122 5.90 7.45 3.66
N GLY A 123 6.50 7.98 4.72
CA GLY A 123 5.80 8.76 5.75
C GLY A 123 5.51 7.95 7.00
N LYS A 124 4.39 8.25 7.67
CA LYS A 124 4.08 7.72 9.01
C LYS A 124 3.64 6.24 8.94
N LYS A 125 4.40 5.35 9.58
CA LYS A 125 4.08 3.91 9.70
C LYS A 125 3.18 3.65 10.90
N HIS A 126 3.69 3.96 12.09
CA HIS A 126 3.04 3.95 13.39
C HIS A 126 2.38 2.61 13.77
N VAL A 127 2.93 1.50 13.26
CA VAL A 127 2.49 0.12 13.52
C VAL A 127 3.70 -0.81 13.62
N GLY A 128 3.59 -1.83 14.48
CA GLY A 128 4.56 -2.89 14.67
C GLY A 128 3.90 -4.23 15.00
N PRO A 129 4.66 -5.34 15.06
CA PRO A 129 6.11 -5.37 14.91
C PRO A 129 6.53 -5.39 13.43
N GLY A 130 7.80 -5.11 13.15
CA GLY A 130 8.32 -4.98 11.79
C GLY A 130 8.20 -6.25 10.94
N GLU A 131 8.19 -7.43 11.57
CA GLU A 131 7.97 -8.72 10.93
C GLU A 131 6.57 -8.85 10.32
N VAL A 132 5.57 -8.23 10.95
CA VAL A 132 4.18 -8.23 10.47
C VAL A 132 3.99 -7.15 9.39
N PHE A 133 4.57 -5.96 9.57
CA PHE A 133 4.40 -4.80 8.70
C PHE A 133 5.69 -4.48 7.93
N LYS A 134 6.14 -5.46 7.14
CA LYS A 134 7.37 -5.34 6.35
C LYS A 134 7.08 -4.71 4.99
N PHE A 135 7.95 -3.79 4.57
CA PHE A 135 7.98 -3.23 3.21
C PHE A 135 9.40 -3.35 2.64
N ASP A 136 9.52 -3.47 1.32
CA ASP A 136 10.83 -3.55 0.65
C ASP A 136 11.57 -2.20 0.63
N TYR A 137 10.79 -1.11 0.58
CA TYR A 137 11.29 0.26 0.61
C TYR A 137 10.60 1.06 1.71
N GLU A 138 11.37 1.53 2.70
CA GLU A 138 10.84 2.32 3.81
C GLU A 138 11.55 3.69 3.93
N ARG A 139 10.74 4.73 4.06
CA ARG A 139 11.15 6.08 4.48
C ARG A 139 10.17 6.54 5.56
N THR A 140 10.35 6.06 6.78
CA THR A 140 9.39 6.26 7.88
C THR A 140 9.99 7.00 9.07
N GLU A 141 9.17 7.28 10.08
CA GLU A 141 9.61 7.84 11.36
C GLU A 141 10.57 6.95 12.14
N GLU A 142 10.70 5.67 11.78
CA GLU A 142 11.66 4.74 12.38
C GLU A 142 13.10 5.05 11.94
N GLN A 143 13.27 5.70 10.77
CA GLN A 143 14.58 5.97 10.16
C GLN A 143 14.86 7.47 9.96
N PHE A 144 13.80 8.28 9.85
CA PHE A 144 13.89 9.70 9.51
C PHE A 144 13.00 10.54 10.43
N SER A 145 13.24 11.85 10.46
CA SER A 145 12.28 12.77 11.06
C SER A 145 10.94 12.69 10.33
N VAL A 146 9.83 12.49 11.07
CA VAL A 146 8.48 12.46 10.50
C VAL A 146 8.14 13.73 9.73
N ASN A 147 8.73 14.88 10.06
CA ASN A 147 8.54 16.12 9.32
C ASN A 147 9.13 16.05 7.90
N GLN A 148 10.23 15.30 7.72
CA GLN A 148 10.89 15.16 6.41
C GLN A 148 10.23 14.10 5.52
N VAL A 149 9.65 13.05 6.10
CA VAL A 149 9.01 11.96 5.33
C VAL A 149 7.48 12.04 5.27
N GLY A 150 6.85 12.77 6.19
CA GLY A 150 5.39 12.87 6.32
C GLY A 150 4.78 14.24 6.03
N ARG A 151 5.57 15.33 6.08
CA ARG A 151 5.09 16.72 5.81
C ARG A 151 5.78 17.40 4.64
N ASN A 152 7.09 17.22 4.52
CA ASN A 152 7.85 17.86 3.47
C ASN A 152 7.54 17.22 2.11
N ILE A 153 6.56 17.77 1.41
CA ILE A 153 6.10 17.27 0.10
C ILE A 153 7.21 17.24 -0.96
N THR A 154 8.24 18.08 -0.82
CA THR A 154 9.40 18.05 -1.72
C THR A 154 10.19 16.76 -1.53
N ASN A 155 10.44 16.38 -0.29
CA ASN A 155 11.12 15.12 0.02
C ASN A 155 10.26 13.91 -0.32
N ILE A 156 8.97 13.94 0.01
CA ILE A 156 8.04 12.87 -0.37
C ILE A 156 8.09 12.65 -1.88
N LYS A 157 8.01 13.72 -2.69
CA LYS A 157 8.16 13.65 -4.15
C LYS A 157 9.50 13.03 -4.58
N LEU A 158 10.60 13.36 -3.91
CA LEU A 158 11.93 12.78 -4.21
C LEU A 158 11.98 11.28 -3.88
N PHE A 159 11.43 10.87 -2.74
CA PHE A 159 11.37 9.46 -2.34
C PHE A 159 10.43 8.64 -3.23
N VAL A 160 9.30 9.21 -3.66
CA VAL A 160 8.42 8.58 -4.66
C VAL A 160 9.18 8.39 -5.98
N ARG A 161 9.94 9.40 -6.42
CA ARG A 161 10.77 9.27 -7.63
C ARG A 161 11.85 8.21 -7.49
N GLU A 162 12.50 8.13 -6.33
CA GLU A 162 13.49 7.09 -6.01
C GLU A 162 12.86 5.70 -6.09
N PHE A 163 11.73 5.50 -5.42
CA PHE A 163 10.98 4.24 -5.43
C PHE A 163 10.58 3.81 -6.85
N LEU A 164 10.01 4.73 -7.65
CA LEU A 164 9.57 4.40 -9.01
C LEU A 164 10.75 4.04 -9.93
N ARG A 165 11.92 4.67 -9.76
CA ARG A 165 13.14 4.31 -10.51
C ARG A 165 13.64 2.91 -10.17
N ASP A 166 13.50 2.53 -8.92
CA ASP A 166 13.94 1.24 -8.38
C ASP A 166 12.95 0.11 -8.73
N ALA A 167 11.64 0.39 -8.71
CA ALA A 167 10.61 -0.55 -9.13
C ALA A 167 10.70 -0.93 -10.63
N LYS A 168 11.12 0.01 -11.49
CA LYS A 168 11.22 -0.18 -12.95
C LYS A 168 9.90 -0.72 -13.54
N ASP A 169 9.94 -1.91 -14.13
CA ASP A 169 8.79 -2.58 -14.77
C ASP A 169 8.08 -3.58 -13.85
N ASN A 170 8.54 -3.74 -12.60
CA ASN A 170 7.92 -4.67 -11.65
C ASN A 170 6.59 -4.10 -11.11
N PRO A 171 5.58 -4.95 -10.85
CA PRO A 171 4.38 -4.53 -10.12
C PRO A 171 4.75 -3.92 -8.78
N PHE A 172 4.04 -2.86 -8.39
CA PHE A 172 4.26 -2.25 -7.08
C PHE A 172 3.00 -1.93 -6.31
N PHE A 173 3.16 -1.92 -4.98
CA PHE A 173 2.26 -1.31 -4.00
C PHE A 173 3.02 -0.23 -3.26
N LEU A 174 2.62 1.02 -3.46
CA LEU A 174 3.21 2.16 -2.78
C LEU A 174 2.18 2.80 -1.85
N MET A 175 2.48 2.83 -0.56
CA MET A 175 1.72 3.59 0.42
C MET A 175 2.44 4.89 0.75
N VAL A 176 1.77 6.03 0.53
CA VAL A 176 2.24 7.34 0.97
C VAL A 176 1.33 7.77 2.12
N SER A 177 1.87 7.73 3.34
CA SER A 177 1.16 8.12 4.54
C SER A 177 1.64 9.48 5.03
N PHE A 178 0.88 10.52 4.68
CA PHE A 178 1.12 11.88 5.16
C PHE A 178 0.95 11.97 6.68
N CYS A 179 1.48 13.04 7.29
CA CYS A 179 1.41 13.30 8.74
C CYS A 179 1.13 14.78 8.98
N GLU A 180 -0.10 15.18 9.29
CA GLU A 180 -0.52 16.59 9.30
C GLU A 180 -0.71 17.20 10.70
N ARG A 181 -0.09 16.65 11.74
CA ARG A 181 -0.37 17.05 13.12
C ARG A 181 0.48 18.20 13.65
N TRP A 182 0.00 19.44 13.63
CA TRP A 182 0.63 20.66 14.20
C TRP A 182 1.74 20.42 15.23
#